data_AF-A0A6M2D365-F1
#
_entry.id   AF-A0A6M2D365-F1
#
_cell.length_a   1.000
_cell.length_b   1.000
_cell.length_c   1.000
_cell.angle_alpha   90.00
_cell.angle_beta   90.00
_cell.angle_gamma   90.00
#
_symmetry.space_group_name_H-M   'P 1'
#
loop_
_entity.id
_entity.type
_entity.pdbx_description
1 polymer ?
#
loop_
_entity_poly.entity_id
_entity_poly.type
_entity_poly.pdbx_seq_one_letter_code
_entity_poly.pdbx_strand_id
1 'polypeptide(L)'
;MAEAARQGNASEPRLWAAYRRLCNATVFYGALAVFVVAAALCTYSFILSQTSSLPPIKKMSPWIEWKNRHHGDTPIPRILIWTGSLSETADASGVEMSAQNITCNFTDAHDDSRSSPLVPCYVTHDHSLLMESDAIVFHSDLINASHLPRKRASNQLWVFWARTHPAVPAQATSRVERTGMPSSLSIPLSQLFNWTMAHREDAGVRIVHKSFVPGSPAAADMPSSIFNQSRRSAMKKRLDAAWIASTCELEKLKEELQSRRRDNDLVNDFGDVHDLDGMTQTVLQVLPDCGSSQCKSPTDCIAQIAKKFKFLVVASTPACFDSVDELVYEAFKHDIIPVVLASPNITPIFPPKSVISTTDKPGHLQAVLRALLNDAEMYESYFNWKQKFRVVTLEHELCPLCQAIQEQPALQASPSLDYREWWERRIRCRAEPLFDVRTFRKDSLP
;
A
#
# COMPACT_ATOMS: atom_id res chain seq x y z
N MET A 1 -95.21 -32.59 48.19
CA MET A 1 -94.16 -31.57 48.36
C MET A 1 -93.06 -31.91 47.36
N ALA A 2 -93.31 -31.75 46.06
CA ALA A 2 -93.09 -30.51 45.28
C ALA A 2 -91.66 -30.00 45.49
N GLU A 3 -90.75 -29.89 44.51
CA GLU A 3 -90.80 -30.07 43.06
C GLU A 3 -89.36 -29.81 42.58
N ALA A 4 -88.64 -30.82 42.06
CA ALA A 4 -87.40 -30.63 41.29
C ALA A 4 -86.96 -31.94 40.60
N ALA A 5 -87.89 -32.65 39.96
CA ALA A 5 -87.58 -33.75 39.06
C ALA A 5 -87.53 -33.19 37.63
N ARG A 6 -86.36 -32.70 37.19
CA ARG A 6 -85.97 -32.54 35.77
C ARG A 6 -84.57 -31.96 35.67
N GLN A 7 -83.56 -32.82 35.55
CA GLN A 7 -82.29 -32.54 34.84
C GLN A 7 -81.47 -33.84 34.79
N GLY A 8 -81.85 -34.74 33.88
CA GLY A 8 -81.10 -35.95 33.55
C GLY A 8 -80.32 -35.77 32.25
N ASN A 9 -79.00 -35.94 32.34
CA ASN A 9 -78.05 -36.35 31.30
C ASN A 9 -77.95 -35.57 29.97
N ALA A 10 -76.97 -34.66 29.90
CA ALA A 10 -76.41 -34.16 28.64
C ALA A 10 -74.88 -33.87 28.70
N SER A 11 -74.14 -34.51 29.61
CA SER A 11 -72.70 -34.24 29.84
C SER A 11 -71.73 -35.39 29.46
N GLU A 12 -72.20 -36.62 29.26
CA GLU A 12 -71.32 -37.77 28.94
C GLU A 12 -70.64 -37.77 27.55
N PRO A 13 -71.25 -37.31 26.43
CA PRO A 13 -70.62 -37.46 25.12
C PRO A 13 -69.48 -36.45 24.85
N ARG A 14 -69.41 -35.34 25.59
CA ARG A 14 -68.36 -34.30 25.40
C ARG A 14 -67.05 -34.65 26.11
N LEU A 15 -67.12 -35.29 27.28
CA LEU A 15 -65.94 -35.74 28.03
C LEU A 15 -65.20 -36.86 27.30
N TRP A 16 -65.94 -37.84 26.74
CA TRP A 16 -65.35 -38.92 25.95
C TRP A 16 -64.70 -38.41 24.66
N ALA A 17 -65.29 -37.42 23.98
CA ALA A 17 -64.69 -36.80 22.81
C ALA A 17 -63.39 -36.04 23.13
N ALA A 18 -63.34 -35.34 24.26
CA ALA A 18 -62.13 -34.66 24.73
C ALA A 18 -61.03 -35.66 25.11
N TYR A 19 -61.37 -36.74 25.81
CA TYR A 19 -60.43 -37.80 26.20
C TYR A 19 -59.83 -38.52 24.98
N ARG A 20 -60.66 -38.80 23.97
CA ARG A 20 -60.20 -39.42 22.71
C ARG A 20 -59.24 -38.52 21.92
N ARG A 21 -59.45 -37.20 21.95
CA ARG A 21 -58.53 -36.23 21.32
C ARG A 21 -57.20 -36.14 22.07
N LEU A 22 -57.22 -36.13 23.41
CA LEU A 22 -55.99 -36.14 24.21
C LEU A 22 -55.18 -37.43 23.99
N CYS A 23 -55.86 -38.57 23.93
CA CYS A 23 -55.22 -39.88 23.71
C CYS A 23 -54.61 -39.96 22.30
N ASN A 24 -55.32 -39.51 21.26
CA ASN A 24 -54.77 -39.45 19.91
C ASN A 24 -53.61 -38.47 19.79
N ALA A 25 -53.66 -37.32 20.48
CA ALA A 25 -52.55 -36.36 20.50
C ALA A 25 -51.33 -36.95 21.20
N THR A 26 -51.47 -37.62 22.34
CA THR A 26 -50.35 -38.26 23.05
C THR A 26 -49.72 -39.39 22.24
N VAL A 27 -50.52 -40.21 21.56
CA VAL A 27 -50.01 -41.24 20.65
C VAL A 27 -49.28 -40.62 19.45
N PHE A 28 -49.83 -39.56 18.86
CA PHE A 28 -49.22 -38.87 17.72
C PHE A 28 -47.89 -38.19 18.09
N TYR A 29 -47.85 -37.43 19.18
CA TYR A 29 -46.62 -36.79 19.66
C TYR A 29 -45.60 -37.80 20.16
N GLY A 30 -46.03 -38.92 20.76
CA GLY A 30 -45.16 -40.04 21.12
C GLY A 30 -44.52 -40.68 19.88
N ALA A 31 -45.30 -40.96 18.85
CA ALA A 31 -44.81 -41.50 17.58
C ALA A 31 -43.86 -40.53 16.86
N LEU A 32 -44.18 -39.23 16.86
CA LEU A 32 -43.32 -38.19 16.29
C LEU A 32 -41.98 -38.10 17.02
N ALA A 33 -41.99 -38.14 18.36
CA ALA A 33 -40.77 -38.13 19.17
C ALA A 33 -39.88 -39.35 18.89
N VAL A 34 -40.48 -40.54 18.77
CA VAL A 34 -39.74 -41.77 18.39
C VAL A 34 -39.14 -41.64 16.99
N PHE A 35 -39.88 -41.08 16.02
CA PHE A 35 -39.35 -40.84 14.66
C PHE A 35 -38.19 -39.84 14.64
N VAL A 36 -38.27 -38.75 15.41
CA VAL A 36 -37.20 -37.75 15.51
C VAL A 36 -35.95 -38.34 16.16
N VAL A 37 -36.10 -39.13 17.23
CA VAL A 37 -34.98 -39.80 17.88
C VAL A 37 -34.36 -40.85 16.96
N ALA A 38 -35.18 -41.65 16.26
CA ALA A 38 -34.67 -42.63 15.29
C ALA A 38 -33.94 -41.95 14.12
N ALA A 39 -34.47 -40.84 13.60
CA ALA A 39 -33.81 -40.05 12.57
C ALA A 39 -32.48 -39.47 13.08
N ALA A 40 -32.43 -38.95 14.30
CA ALA A 40 -31.20 -38.43 14.92
C ALA A 40 -30.16 -39.53 15.16
N LEU A 41 -30.58 -40.73 15.58
CA LEU A 41 -29.69 -41.87 15.74
C LEU A 41 -29.17 -42.40 14.39
N CYS A 42 -30.01 -42.39 13.36
CA CYS A 42 -29.60 -42.75 11.99
C CYS A 42 -28.61 -41.73 11.41
N THR A 43 -28.85 -40.42 11.58
CA THR A 43 -27.90 -39.39 11.13
C THR A 43 -26.60 -39.45 11.93
N TYR A 44 -26.67 -39.67 13.24
CA TYR A 44 -25.48 -39.85 14.08
C TYR A 44 -24.67 -41.09 13.66
N SER A 45 -25.34 -42.21 13.39
CA SER A 45 -24.70 -43.44 12.91
C SER A 45 -24.10 -43.27 11.51
N PHE A 46 -24.76 -42.52 10.63
CA PHE A 46 -24.23 -42.17 9.30
C PHE A 46 -23.01 -41.26 9.37
N ILE A 47 -23.01 -40.27 10.28
CA ILE A 47 -21.86 -39.40 10.55
C ILE A 47 -20.69 -40.23 11.11
N LEU A 48 -20.95 -41.15 12.04
CA LEU A 48 -19.92 -42.04 12.59
C LEU A 48 -19.34 -43.01 11.54
N SER A 49 -20.16 -43.50 10.60
CA SER A 49 -19.67 -44.36 9.52
C SER A 49 -18.79 -43.57 8.54
N GLN A 50 -19.11 -42.30 8.28
CA GLN A 50 -18.29 -41.39 7.47
C GLN A 50 -16.97 -41.00 8.15
N THR A 51 -16.93 -40.88 9.48
CA THR A 51 -15.67 -40.54 10.19
C THR A 51 -14.71 -41.72 10.35
N SER A 52 -15.20 -42.96 10.27
CA SER A 52 -14.37 -44.17 10.36
C SER A 52 -13.57 -44.51 9.09
N SER A 53 -13.83 -43.80 7.97
CA SER A 53 -13.09 -43.92 6.71
C SER A 53 -12.13 -42.76 6.43
N LEU A 54 -11.99 -41.81 7.36
CA LEU A 54 -11.01 -40.72 7.22
C LEU A 54 -9.60 -41.25 7.50
N PRO A 55 -8.62 -41.02 6.60
CA PRO A 55 -7.23 -41.34 6.89
C PRO A 55 -6.79 -40.63 8.19
N PRO A 56 -5.86 -41.21 8.97
CA PRO A 56 -5.41 -40.58 10.21
C PRO A 56 -4.96 -39.15 9.91
N ILE A 57 -5.50 -38.19 10.65
CA ILE A 57 -5.02 -36.81 10.62
C ILE A 57 -3.54 -36.90 10.94
N LYS A 58 -2.68 -36.74 9.91
CA LYS A 58 -1.27 -36.44 10.13
C LYS A 58 -1.30 -35.22 11.05
N LYS A 59 -0.91 -35.39 12.32
CA LYS A 59 -0.72 -34.27 13.23
C LYS A 59 0.20 -33.32 12.49
N MET A 60 -0.35 -32.23 11.99
CA MET A 60 0.47 -31.17 11.40
C MET A 60 1.44 -30.77 12.51
N SER A 61 2.73 -30.82 12.19
CA SER A 61 3.77 -30.33 13.07
C SER A 61 3.37 -28.92 13.54
N PRO A 62 3.55 -28.60 14.84
CA PRO A 62 3.38 -27.23 15.29
C PRO A 62 4.29 -26.34 14.46
N TRP A 63 3.82 -25.15 14.07
CA TRP A 63 4.64 -24.18 13.35
C TRP A 63 5.86 -23.83 14.20
N ILE A 64 7.04 -23.86 13.57
CA ILE A 64 8.32 -23.56 14.19
C ILE A 64 8.90 -22.33 13.52
N GLU A 65 9.21 -21.31 14.32
CA GLU A 65 9.95 -20.13 13.88
C GLU A 65 11.24 -20.55 13.17
N TRP A 66 11.57 -19.89 12.06
CA TRP A 66 12.74 -20.19 11.23
C TRP A 66 14.06 -20.34 12.01
N LYS A 67 14.26 -19.55 13.08
CA LYS A 67 15.45 -19.62 13.95
C LYS A 67 15.60 -20.95 14.68
N ASN A 68 14.46 -21.60 14.96
CA ASN A 68 14.37 -22.80 15.80
C ASN A 68 14.16 -24.07 14.97
N ARG A 69 14.21 -23.98 13.63
CA ARG A 69 14.12 -25.16 12.76
C ARG A 69 15.40 -25.99 12.90
N HIS A 70 15.24 -27.26 13.24
CA HIS A 70 16.33 -28.24 13.33
C HIS A 70 16.08 -29.39 12.35
N HIS A 71 17.15 -30.08 11.95
CA HIS A 71 17.15 -31.21 11.00
C HIS A 71 16.71 -30.87 9.56
N GLY A 72 17.69 -30.66 8.67
CA GLY A 72 17.48 -30.67 7.22
C GLY A 72 16.81 -29.42 6.62
N ASP A 73 16.19 -28.55 7.42
CA ASP A 73 15.69 -27.25 6.98
C ASP A 73 16.73 -26.14 7.25
N THR A 74 16.87 -25.22 6.29
CA THR A 74 17.77 -24.08 6.41
C THR A 74 17.19 -23.05 7.39
N PRO A 75 17.98 -22.49 8.33
CA PRO A 75 17.50 -21.50 9.31
C PRO A 75 17.39 -20.11 8.66
N ILE A 76 16.58 -20.01 7.61
CA ILE A 76 16.27 -18.76 6.89
C ILE A 76 14.74 -18.60 6.83
N PRO A 77 14.23 -17.35 6.84
CA PRO A 77 12.81 -17.13 6.72
C PRO A 77 12.25 -17.66 5.40
N ARG A 78 11.08 -18.29 5.48
CA ARG A 78 10.32 -18.81 4.34
C ARG A 78 9.10 -17.92 4.08
N ILE A 79 9.01 -17.41 2.86
CA ILE A 79 7.92 -16.58 2.36
C ILE A 79 7.12 -17.39 1.35
N LEU A 80 5.85 -17.67 1.65
CA LEU A 80 4.92 -18.32 0.74
C LEU A 80 4.06 -17.26 0.06
N ILE A 81 4.15 -17.15 -1.26
CA ILE A 81 3.24 -16.33 -2.05
C ILE A 81 1.96 -17.14 -2.28
N TRP A 82 0.84 -16.66 -1.73
CA TRP A 82 -0.45 -17.34 -1.81
C TRP A 82 -1.21 -16.89 -3.06
N THR A 83 -1.45 -17.81 -3.98
CA THR A 83 -2.19 -17.58 -5.23
C THR A 83 -3.36 -18.56 -5.34
N GLY A 84 -4.52 -18.11 -5.82
CA GLY A 84 -5.74 -18.94 -5.88
C GLY A 84 -5.61 -20.20 -6.75
N SER A 85 -4.74 -20.19 -7.77
CA SER A 85 -4.40 -21.35 -8.62
C SER A 85 -2.97 -21.24 -9.15
N LEU A 86 -2.22 -22.35 -9.16
CA LEU A 86 -0.88 -22.46 -9.76
C LEU A 86 -0.86 -22.17 -11.27
N SER A 87 -2.03 -22.12 -11.93
CA SER A 87 -2.18 -21.85 -13.37
C SER A 87 -2.29 -20.34 -13.70
N GLU A 88 -2.54 -19.47 -12.73
CA GLU A 88 -2.74 -18.02 -12.96
C GLU A 88 -1.43 -17.22 -12.94
N THR A 89 -0.30 -17.87 -12.64
CA THR A 89 1.02 -17.24 -12.48
C THR A 89 1.70 -16.87 -13.80
N ALA A 90 1.23 -17.39 -14.94
CA ALA A 90 1.86 -17.15 -16.24
C ALA A 90 1.59 -15.74 -16.80
N ASP A 91 0.43 -15.13 -16.51
CA ASP A 91 -0.05 -13.97 -17.29
C ASP A 91 0.04 -12.60 -16.59
N ALA A 92 0.12 -12.53 -15.25
CA ALA A 92 0.02 -11.24 -14.55
C ALA A 92 1.38 -10.56 -14.24
N SER A 93 2.50 -11.28 -14.35
CA SER A 93 3.82 -10.71 -14.03
C SER A 93 5.00 -11.18 -14.90
N GLY A 94 4.77 -12.05 -15.88
CA GLY A 94 5.82 -12.47 -16.82
C GLY A 94 7.02 -13.18 -16.20
N VAL A 95 6.93 -13.62 -14.94
CA VAL A 95 7.99 -14.40 -14.29
C VAL A 95 7.38 -15.71 -13.78
N GLU A 96 7.69 -16.82 -14.45
CA GLU A 96 7.58 -18.15 -13.85
C GLU A 96 8.56 -18.21 -12.68
N MET A 97 8.10 -17.87 -11.48
CA MET A 97 8.92 -17.95 -10.27
C MET A 97 8.85 -19.37 -9.72
N SER A 98 9.78 -20.24 -10.14
CA SER A 98 10.12 -21.43 -9.37
C SER A 98 10.55 -21.02 -7.94
N ALA A 99 10.32 -21.88 -6.95
CA ALA A 99 10.81 -21.62 -5.60
C ALA A 99 12.31 -21.28 -5.62
N GLN A 100 12.71 -20.20 -4.94
CA GLN A 100 14.03 -19.61 -5.08
C GLN A 100 14.58 -19.18 -3.71
N ASN A 101 15.84 -19.51 -3.46
CA ASN A 101 16.63 -18.87 -2.41
C ASN A 101 17.07 -17.49 -2.91
N ILE A 102 16.56 -16.43 -2.29
CA ILE A 102 16.97 -15.06 -2.57
C ILE A 102 17.96 -14.60 -1.51
N THR A 103 18.96 -13.83 -1.92
CA THR A 103 19.89 -13.17 -1.00
C THR A 103 19.82 -11.68 -1.24
N CYS A 104 19.32 -10.95 -0.25
CA CYS A 104 19.08 -9.52 -0.37
C CYS A 104 20.32 -8.74 0.08
N ASN A 105 20.75 -7.81 -0.77
CA ASN A 105 21.83 -6.89 -0.49
C ASN A 105 21.25 -5.47 -0.38
N PHE A 106 21.38 -4.85 0.79
CA PHE A 106 20.91 -3.48 1.03
C PHE A 106 22.11 -2.54 1.03
N THR A 107 22.29 -1.80 -0.07
CA THR A 107 23.28 -0.72 -0.15
C THR A 107 22.62 0.59 0.26
N ASP A 108 23.09 1.19 1.35
CA ASP A 108 22.60 2.49 1.80
C ASP A 108 23.13 3.60 0.90
N ALA A 109 22.23 4.44 0.37
CA ALA A 109 22.60 5.55 -0.51
C ALA A 109 23.36 6.69 0.21
N HIS A 110 23.44 6.63 1.55
CA HIS A 110 24.07 7.63 2.40
C HIS A 110 25.48 7.26 2.89
N ASP A 111 25.91 6.00 2.74
CA ASP A 111 27.19 5.53 3.27
C ASP A 111 27.87 4.52 2.33
N ASP A 112 28.87 4.99 1.56
CA ASP A 112 29.70 4.17 0.68
C ASP A 112 30.51 3.08 1.44
N SER A 113 30.56 3.13 2.77
CA SER A 113 31.49 2.34 3.59
C SER A 113 30.88 1.17 4.38
N ARG A 114 29.55 1.00 4.38
CA ARG A 114 28.87 -0.11 5.05
C ARG A 114 28.03 -0.93 4.08
N SER A 115 28.58 -2.06 3.63
CA SER A 115 27.75 -3.15 3.10
C SER A 115 26.88 -3.69 4.25
N SER A 116 25.57 -3.54 4.17
CA SER A 116 24.66 -4.24 5.10
C SER A 116 24.87 -5.75 4.98
N PRO A 117 24.70 -6.52 6.06
CA PRO A 117 24.80 -7.98 6.00
C PRO A 117 23.80 -8.54 4.97
N LEU A 118 24.24 -9.52 4.19
CA LEU A 118 23.37 -10.22 3.25
C LEU A 118 22.23 -10.91 4.00
N VAL A 119 21.00 -10.69 3.55
CA VAL A 119 19.78 -11.18 4.20
C VAL A 119 19.16 -12.29 3.34
N PRO A 120 19.36 -13.57 3.66
CA PRO A 120 18.83 -14.69 2.87
C PRO A 120 17.38 -15.00 3.23
N CYS A 121 16.55 -15.30 2.22
CA CYS A 121 15.20 -15.85 2.41
C CYS A 121 14.88 -16.90 1.35
N TYR A 122 13.94 -17.79 1.67
CA TYR A 122 13.38 -18.76 0.74
C TYR A 122 11.97 -18.33 0.31
N VAL A 123 11.76 -18.14 -0.98
CA VAL A 123 10.46 -17.80 -1.57
C VAL A 123 9.88 -19.01 -2.27
N THR A 124 8.62 -19.31 -2.02
CA THR A 124 7.93 -20.47 -2.60
C THR A 124 6.48 -20.15 -2.94
N HIS A 125 5.91 -20.92 -3.87
CA HIS A 125 4.49 -20.98 -4.19
C HIS A 125 3.87 -22.32 -3.78
N ASP A 126 4.64 -23.20 -3.14
CA ASP A 126 4.15 -24.51 -2.69
C ASP A 126 3.26 -24.36 -1.46
N HIS A 127 1.95 -24.45 -1.67
CA HIS A 127 0.94 -24.39 -0.63
C HIS A 127 1.08 -25.51 0.42
N SER A 128 1.81 -26.60 0.11
CA SER A 128 2.08 -27.65 1.10
C SER A 128 2.92 -27.14 2.27
N LEU A 129 3.75 -26.12 2.03
CA LEU A 129 4.61 -25.46 3.02
C LEU A 129 3.89 -24.37 3.81
N LEU A 130 2.56 -24.25 3.70
CA LEU A 130 1.76 -23.26 4.43
C LEU A 130 2.08 -23.27 5.92
N MET A 131 2.09 -24.43 6.58
CA MET A 131 2.34 -24.52 8.04
C MET A 131 3.82 -24.39 8.42
N GLU A 132 4.71 -24.29 7.44
CA GLU A 132 6.17 -24.21 7.61
C GLU A 132 6.74 -22.86 7.12
N SER A 133 5.87 -21.95 6.68
CA SER A 133 6.25 -20.62 6.20
C SER A 133 6.12 -19.58 7.31
N ASP A 134 7.05 -18.64 7.39
CA ASP A 134 7.03 -17.55 8.39
C ASP A 134 6.08 -16.44 7.98
N ALA A 135 6.02 -16.14 6.68
CA ALA A 135 5.14 -15.16 6.10
C ALA A 135 4.35 -15.72 4.91
N ILE A 136 3.06 -15.41 4.87
CA ILE A 136 2.16 -15.69 3.75
C ILE A 136 1.81 -14.36 3.10
N VAL A 137 2.17 -14.22 1.83
CA VAL A 137 2.01 -12.98 1.08
C VAL A 137 0.84 -13.11 0.12
N PHE A 138 -0.06 -12.15 0.16
CA PHE A 138 -1.26 -12.13 -0.65
C PHE A 138 -1.24 -10.89 -1.54
N HIS A 139 -1.12 -11.10 -2.86
CA HIS A 139 -1.26 -10.03 -3.83
C HIS A 139 -2.69 -9.49 -3.82
N SER A 140 -2.85 -8.17 -3.69
CA SER A 140 -4.15 -7.48 -3.66
C SER A 140 -5.09 -7.99 -4.75
N ASP A 141 -4.57 -8.14 -5.97
CA ASP A 141 -5.35 -8.43 -7.18
C ASP A 141 -5.74 -9.91 -7.29
N LEU A 142 -5.05 -10.79 -6.56
CA LEU A 142 -5.24 -12.24 -6.58
C LEU A 142 -5.95 -12.77 -5.34
N ILE A 143 -6.31 -11.90 -4.39
CA ILE A 143 -7.03 -12.34 -3.19
C ILE A 143 -8.46 -12.74 -3.56
N ASN A 144 -8.77 -14.00 -3.29
CA ASN A 144 -10.11 -14.54 -3.34
C ASN A 144 -10.48 -15.11 -1.97
N ALA A 145 -11.52 -14.54 -1.34
CA ALA A 145 -11.98 -14.96 -0.02
C ALA A 145 -12.30 -16.46 0.07
N SER A 146 -12.78 -17.06 -1.01
CA SER A 146 -13.11 -18.49 -1.09
C SER A 146 -11.88 -19.40 -1.09
N HIS A 147 -10.72 -18.88 -1.49
CA HIS A 147 -9.46 -19.62 -1.65
C HIS A 147 -8.44 -19.27 -0.55
N LEU A 148 -8.84 -18.54 0.49
CA LEU A 148 -7.96 -18.26 1.62
C LEU A 148 -7.63 -19.55 2.40
N PRO A 149 -6.44 -19.64 3.00
CA PRO A 149 -6.09 -20.78 3.84
C PRO A 149 -7.10 -20.91 5.00
N ARG A 150 -7.71 -22.09 5.13
CA ARG A 150 -8.67 -22.37 6.22
C ARG A 150 -8.03 -22.52 7.59
N LYS A 151 -6.71 -22.68 7.63
CA LYS A 151 -5.90 -22.85 8.84
C LYS A 151 -4.71 -21.90 8.76
N ARG A 152 -4.33 -21.38 9.92
CA ARG A 152 -3.21 -20.46 10.10
C ARG A 152 -2.49 -20.82 11.40
N ALA A 153 -1.17 -20.77 11.40
CA ALA A 153 -0.39 -20.85 12.62
C ALA A 153 -0.48 -19.52 13.40
N SER A 154 -0.53 -19.58 14.74
CA SER A 154 -0.80 -18.41 15.58
C SER A 154 0.18 -17.24 15.39
N ASN A 155 1.44 -17.53 15.03
CA ASN A 155 2.52 -16.55 14.92
C ASN A 155 3.01 -16.35 13.47
N GLN A 156 2.32 -16.96 12.49
CA GLN A 156 2.64 -16.78 11.08
C GLN A 156 2.14 -15.41 10.60
N LEU A 157 3.00 -14.65 9.91
CA LEU A 157 2.68 -13.33 9.38
C LEU A 157 1.84 -13.45 8.12
N TRP A 158 0.73 -12.74 8.05
CA TRP A 158 -0.04 -12.57 6.81
C TRP A 158 0.18 -11.16 6.29
N VAL A 159 0.65 -11.06 5.05
CA VAL A 159 1.09 -9.80 4.43
C VAL A 159 0.17 -9.46 3.27
N PHE A 160 -0.46 -8.30 3.33
CA PHE A 160 -1.24 -7.74 2.23
C PHE A 160 -0.30 -6.99 1.28
N TRP A 161 -0.11 -7.48 0.06
CA TRP A 161 0.82 -6.91 -0.91
C TRP A 161 0.09 -6.12 -2.00
N ALA A 162 0.23 -4.80 -1.96
CA ALA A 162 -0.31 -3.84 -2.91
C ALA A 162 0.80 -3.34 -3.85
N ARG A 163 0.97 -3.95 -5.02
CA ARG A 163 2.02 -3.54 -5.98
C ARG A 163 1.65 -2.29 -6.76
N THR A 164 0.42 -2.23 -7.23
CA THR A 164 -0.04 -1.20 -8.17
C THR A 164 -1.04 -0.29 -7.48
N HIS A 165 -1.06 0.97 -7.92
CA HIS A 165 -2.23 1.80 -7.68
C HIS A 165 -3.48 1.17 -8.28
N PRO A 166 -4.62 1.24 -7.58
CA PRO A 166 -5.88 1.11 -8.26
C PRO A 166 -6.00 2.23 -9.29
N ALA A 167 -5.99 1.87 -10.58
CA ALA A 167 -6.51 2.76 -11.60
C ALA A 167 -7.99 2.99 -11.27
N VAL A 168 -8.32 4.13 -10.66
CA VAL A 168 -9.73 4.47 -10.43
C VAL A 168 -10.36 4.66 -11.81
N PRO A 169 -11.34 3.82 -12.20
CA PRO A 169 -11.96 3.95 -13.50
C PRO A 169 -12.56 5.35 -13.62
N ALA A 170 -12.28 6.06 -14.71
CA ALA A 170 -12.78 7.42 -14.95
C ALA A 170 -14.33 7.51 -14.90
N GLN A 171 -15.02 6.37 -14.99
CA GLN A 171 -16.48 6.24 -14.92
C GLN A 171 -16.97 5.51 -13.66
N ALA A 172 -16.18 5.46 -12.59
CA ALA A 172 -16.56 4.79 -11.34
C ALA A 172 -17.82 5.43 -10.72
N THR A 173 -18.92 4.66 -10.74
CA THR A 173 -20.23 5.11 -10.27
C THR A 173 -20.44 4.79 -8.80
N SER A 174 -19.84 3.70 -8.32
CA SER A 174 -19.98 3.24 -6.93
C SER A 174 -18.78 3.66 -6.06
N ARG A 175 -19.01 3.76 -4.74
CA ARG A 175 -17.97 4.07 -3.75
C ARG A 175 -16.83 3.04 -3.76
N VAL A 176 -17.14 1.79 -4.09
CA VAL A 176 -16.18 0.67 -4.15
C VAL A 176 -15.37 0.70 -5.45
N GLU A 177 -15.99 1.01 -6.60
CA GLU A 177 -15.23 1.23 -7.85
C GLU A 177 -14.26 2.39 -7.72
N ARG A 178 -14.65 3.45 -7.00
CA ARG A 178 -13.78 4.61 -6.76
C ARG A 178 -12.56 4.30 -5.90
N THR A 179 -12.57 3.18 -5.18
CA THR A 179 -11.39 2.73 -4.43
C THR A 179 -10.49 1.81 -5.22
N GLY A 180 -10.94 1.38 -6.41
CA GLY A 180 -10.33 0.31 -7.21
C GLY A 180 -9.98 -0.94 -6.40
N MET A 181 -10.70 -1.16 -5.29
CA MET A 181 -10.51 -2.34 -4.47
C MET A 181 -11.19 -3.53 -5.15
N PRO A 182 -10.52 -4.69 -5.25
CA PRO A 182 -11.14 -5.89 -5.79
C PRO A 182 -12.45 -6.22 -5.07
N SER A 183 -13.50 -6.55 -5.83
CA SER A 183 -14.83 -6.88 -5.29
C SER A 183 -14.79 -8.05 -4.29
N SER A 184 -13.82 -8.96 -4.44
CA SER A 184 -13.55 -10.08 -3.54
C SER A 184 -13.12 -9.67 -2.12
N LEU A 185 -12.63 -8.44 -1.96
CA LEU A 185 -12.20 -7.83 -0.68
C LEU A 185 -13.26 -6.90 -0.07
N SER A 186 -14.47 -6.84 -0.65
CA SER A 186 -15.58 -6.03 -0.12
C SER A 186 -16.22 -6.58 1.16
N ILE A 187 -15.93 -7.85 1.48
CA ILE A 187 -16.35 -8.55 2.71
C ILE A 187 -15.53 -7.99 3.89
N PRO A 188 -16.11 -7.79 5.09
CA PRO A 188 -15.38 -7.32 6.26
C PRO A 188 -14.44 -8.41 6.80
N LEU A 189 -13.33 -8.64 6.10
CA LEU A 189 -12.16 -9.39 6.58
C LEU A 189 -11.21 -8.46 7.34
N SER A 190 -11.74 -7.40 7.97
CA SER A 190 -10.93 -6.47 8.76
C SER A 190 -10.08 -7.27 9.75
N GLN A 191 -8.80 -6.92 9.84
CA GLN A 191 -7.81 -7.60 10.70
C GLN A 191 -7.30 -8.98 10.22
N LEU A 192 -7.50 -9.34 8.95
CA LEU A 192 -6.94 -10.58 8.39
C LEU A 192 -5.39 -10.56 8.31
N PHE A 193 -4.83 -9.41 7.94
CA PHE A 193 -3.40 -9.24 7.69
C PHE A 193 -2.70 -8.56 8.87
N ASN A 194 -1.45 -8.96 9.12
CA ASN A 194 -0.59 -8.31 10.12
C ASN A 194 0.13 -7.11 9.53
N TRP A 195 0.66 -7.26 8.31
CA TRP A 195 1.48 -6.25 7.64
C TRP A 195 0.89 -5.89 6.29
N THR A 196 1.07 -4.64 5.88
CA THR A 196 0.92 -4.20 4.49
C THR A 196 2.29 -4.06 3.87
N MET A 197 2.41 -4.44 2.60
CA MET A 197 3.61 -4.31 1.80
C MET A 197 3.26 -3.55 0.52
N ALA A 198 3.89 -2.41 0.28
CA ALA A 198 3.60 -1.55 -0.87
C ALA A 198 4.70 -0.52 -1.12
N HIS A 199 4.66 0.17 -2.26
CA HIS A 199 5.50 1.34 -2.52
C HIS A 199 5.11 2.60 -1.73
N ARG A 200 3.97 2.57 -1.03
CA ARG A 200 3.50 3.67 -0.17
C ARG A 200 4.35 3.78 1.10
N GLU A 201 4.61 5.00 1.53
CA GLU A 201 5.42 5.28 2.73
C GLU A 201 4.74 4.87 4.03
N ASP A 202 3.41 4.76 4.03
CA ASP A 202 2.62 4.33 5.18
C ASP A 202 2.35 2.83 5.21
N ALA A 203 3.03 2.04 4.37
CA ALA A 203 2.99 0.59 4.41
C ALA A 203 3.83 0.06 5.59
N GLY A 204 3.41 -1.06 6.20
CA GLY A 204 4.21 -1.72 7.23
C GLY A 204 5.59 -2.18 6.71
N VAL A 205 5.64 -2.58 5.44
CA VAL A 205 6.87 -2.90 4.69
C VAL A 205 6.90 -2.06 3.41
N ARG A 206 7.78 -1.07 3.37
CA ARG A 206 7.97 -0.21 2.19
C ARG A 206 8.78 -0.95 1.13
N ILE A 207 8.22 -1.04 -0.08
CA ILE A 207 8.93 -1.51 -1.26
C ILE A 207 9.58 -0.30 -1.92
N VAL A 208 10.90 -0.28 -2.05
CA VAL A 208 11.57 0.76 -2.83
C VAL A 208 11.60 0.37 -4.30
N HIS A 209 11.30 1.30 -5.21
CA HIS A 209 11.28 0.99 -6.64
C HIS A 209 12.68 0.69 -7.20
N LYS A 210 13.70 1.37 -6.67
CA LYS A 210 15.08 1.30 -7.13
C LYS A 210 16.03 1.46 -5.93
N SER A 211 17.30 1.11 -6.15
CA SER A 211 18.39 1.28 -5.20
C SER A 211 19.54 2.06 -5.85
N PHE A 212 20.43 2.58 -5.01
CA PHE A 212 21.66 3.25 -5.43
C PHE A 212 22.84 2.36 -5.12
N VAL A 213 23.71 2.18 -6.11
CA VAL A 213 24.97 1.47 -5.95
C VAL A 213 26.11 2.35 -6.46
N PRO A 214 27.32 2.23 -5.90
CA PRO A 214 28.46 2.99 -6.38
C PRO A 214 28.66 2.85 -7.90
N GLY A 215 28.98 3.97 -8.55
CA GLY A 215 29.36 4.04 -9.95
C GLY A 215 30.64 3.24 -10.22
N SER A 216 30.87 2.84 -11.47
CA SER A 216 32.15 2.22 -11.81
C SER A 216 33.28 3.24 -11.68
N PRO A 217 34.53 2.82 -11.38
CA PRO A 217 35.69 3.72 -11.34
C PRO A 217 35.86 4.54 -12.62
N ALA A 218 35.51 3.96 -13.78
CA ALA A 218 35.55 4.65 -15.08
C ALA A 218 34.53 5.80 -15.22
N ALA A 219 33.45 5.82 -14.41
CA ALA A 219 32.52 6.94 -14.36
C ALA A 219 33.06 8.09 -13.48
N ALA A 220 33.98 7.81 -12.56
CA ALA A 220 34.65 8.83 -11.74
C ALA A 220 35.68 9.64 -12.55
N ASP A 221 36.14 9.11 -13.69
CA ASP A 221 37.06 9.77 -14.62
C ASP A 221 36.34 10.70 -15.64
N MET A 222 35.01 10.82 -15.58
CA MET A 222 34.26 11.76 -16.44
C MET A 222 34.48 13.23 -16.01
N PRO A 223 34.46 14.20 -16.95
CA PRO A 223 34.65 15.61 -16.63
C PRO A 223 33.74 16.09 -15.50
N SER A 224 34.30 16.93 -14.62
CA SER A 224 33.63 17.51 -13.44
C SER A 224 32.31 18.21 -13.77
N SER A 225 32.15 18.72 -15.01
CA SER A 225 30.88 19.22 -15.51
C SER A 225 30.21 18.23 -16.46
N ILE A 226 29.10 17.64 -16.02
CA ILE A 226 28.13 16.96 -16.88
C ILE A 226 27.55 17.94 -17.92
N PHE A 227 27.59 19.24 -17.63
CA PHE A 227 26.95 20.30 -18.41
C PHE A 227 27.96 21.09 -19.25
N ASN A 228 27.90 20.89 -20.56
CA ASN A 228 28.61 21.78 -21.49
C ASN A 228 27.86 23.12 -21.65
N GLN A 229 28.50 24.08 -22.33
CA GLN A 229 27.95 25.43 -22.54
C GLN A 229 26.60 25.44 -23.29
N SER A 230 26.37 24.45 -24.17
CA SER A 230 25.10 24.27 -24.85
C SER A 230 23.97 23.89 -23.89
N ARG A 231 24.22 22.92 -22.98
CA ARG A 231 23.23 22.52 -21.95
C ARG A 231 22.96 23.67 -20.97
N ARG A 232 23.99 24.41 -20.54
CA ARG A 232 23.84 25.65 -19.73
C ARG A 232 22.89 26.65 -20.39
N SER A 233 23.11 26.92 -21.68
CA SER A 233 22.28 27.84 -22.46
C SER A 233 20.84 27.33 -22.62
N ALA A 234 20.65 26.02 -22.78
CA ALA A 234 19.32 25.41 -22.84
C ALA A 234 18.59 25.51 -21.50
N MET A 235 19.28 25.27 -20.38
CA MET A 235 18.69 25.38 -19.03
C MET A 235 18.26 26.81 -18.69
N LYS A 236 19.01 27.83 -19.11
CA LYS A 236 18.63 29.25 -18.90
C LYS A 236 17.29 29.61 -19.53
N LYS A 237 16.89 28.94 -20.61
CA LYS A 237 15.61 29.18 -21.33
C LYS A 237 14.42 28.44 -20.72
N ARG A 238 14.66 27.54 -19.76
CA ARG A 238 13.59 26.78 -19.11
C ARG A 238 12.84 27.63 -18.09
N LEU A 239 11.54 27.36 -17.97
CA LEU A 239 10.68 27.87 -16.92
C LEU A 239 11.14 27.33 -15.56
N ASP A 240 10.64 27.94 -14.49
CA ASP A 240 11.06 27.63 -13.13
C ASP A 240 10.64 26.22 -12.70
N ALA A 241 9.35 26.02 -12.39
CA ALA A 241 8.87 24.77 -11.80
C ALA A 241 7.57 24.28 -12.44
N ALA A 242 7.42 22.95 -12.50
CA ALA A 242 6.16 22.30 -12.83
C ALA A 242 5.76 21.29 -11.75
N TRP A 243 4.45 21.11 -11.57
CA TRP A 243 3.89 20.10 -10.67
C TRP A 243 2.81 19.30 -11.40
N ILE A 244 2.96 17.98 -11.45
CA ILE A 244 1.86 17.09 -11.84
C ILE A 244 1.02 16.84 -10.59
N ALA A 245 -0.12 17.53 -10.50
CA ALA A 245 -0.98 17.48 -9.34
C ALA A 245 -2.25 16.68 -9.64
N SER A 246 -2.63 15.82 -8.70
CA SER A 246 -3.89 15.11 -8.68
C SER A 246 -5.01 16.10 -8.38
N THR A 247 -6.25 15.69 -8.68
CA THR A 247 -7.43 16.42 -8.22
C THR A 247 -7.36 16.70 -6.71
N CYS A 248 -6.87 15.73 -5.94
CA CYS A 248 -6.67 15.84 -4.50
C CYS A 248 -5.67 16.93 -4.10
N GLU A 249 -4.48 16.91 -4.69
CA GLU A 249 -3.42 17.90 -4.45
C GLU A 249 -3.85 19.30 -4.89
N LEU A 250 -4.60 19.39 -5.99
CA LEU A 250 -5.11 20.65 -6.52
C LEU A 250 -6.15 21.28 -5.57
N GLU A 251 -7.05 20.50 -4.98
CA GLU A 251 -7.99 21.00 -3.97
C GLU A 251 -7.27 21.50 -2.72
N LYS A 252 -6.27 20.76 -2.21
CA LYS A 252 -5.43 21.24 -1.09
C LYS A 252 -4.70 22.54 -1.42
N LEU A 253 -4.12 22.62 -2.62
CA LEU A 253 -3.46 23.83 -3.08
C LEU A 253 -4.44 25.01 -3.08
N LYS A 254 -5.69 24.82 -3.52
CA LYS A 254 -6.72 25.86 -3.47
C LYS A 254 -7.02 26.29 -2.03
N GLU A 255 -7.19 25.34 -1.11
CA GLU A 255 -7.46 25.61 0.31
C GLU A 255 -6.33 26.41 0.95
N GLU A 256 -5.06 26.02 0.72
CA GLU A 256 -3.88 26.73 1.25
C GLU A 256 -3.67 28.11 0.63
N LEU A 257 -4.05 28.31 -0.63
CA LEU A 257 -4.02 29.64 -1.26
C LEU A 257 -5.17 30.53 -0.78
N GLN A 258 -6.33 29.95 -0.44
CA GLN A 258 -7.47 30.69 0.12
C GLN A 258 -7.26 31.08 1.58
N SER A 259 -6.61 30.24 2.39
CA SER A 259 -6.24 30.58 3.77
C SER A 259 -5.31 31.80 3.80
N ARG A 260 -4.32 31.88 2.89
CA ARG A 260 -3.47 33.08 2.69
C ARG A 260 -4.26 34.37 2.47
N ARG A 261 -5.35 34.32 1.69
CA ARG A 261 -6.16 35.52 1.42
C ARG A 261 -6.91 35.98 2.68
N ARG A 262 -7.42 35.03 3.48
CA ARG A 262 -8.10 35.33 4.75
C ARG A 262 -7.12 35.84 5.81
N ASP A 263 -5.91 35.30 5.89
CA ASP A 263 -4.89 35.78 6.82
C ASP A 263 -4.45 37.21 6.45
N ASN A 264 -4.26 37.50 5.15
CA ASN A 264 -3.97 38.87 4.70
C ASN A 264 -5.14 39.86 4.93
N ASP A 265 -6.40 39.40 4.86
CA ASP A 265 -7.57 40.25 5.15
C ASP A 265 -7.75 40.51 6.66
N LEU A 266 -7.24 39.64 7.54
CA LEU A 266 -7.25 39.81 9.00
C LEU A 266 -6.02 40.56 9.55
N VAL A 267 -4.92 40.63 8.78
CA VAL A 267 -3.67 41.33 9.15
C VAL A 267 -3.70 42.83 8.79
N ASN A 268 -4.81 43.35 8.25
CA ASN A 268 -4.98 44.80 8.06
C ASN A 268 -5.28 45.58 9.36
N ASP A 269 -5.44 44.93 10.51
CA ASP A 269 -5.78 45.59 11.79
C ASP A 269 -4.64 45.59 12.84
N PHE A 270 -3.53 44.89 12.58
CA PHE A 270 -2.32 44.95 13.42
C PHE A 270 -1.09 45.04 12.53
N GLY A 271 -0.47 46.22 12.53
CA GLY A 271 0.67 46.57 11.68
C GLY A 271 1.86 45.61 11.80
N ASP A 272 2.68 45.68 10.73
CA ASP A 272 3.97 45.04 10.52
C ASP A 272 4.01 43.56 10.08
N VAL A 273 3.68 43.31 8.79
CA VAL A 273 4.51 42.47 7.89
C VAL A 273 4.43 43.01 6.45
N HIS A 274 4.96 44.20 6.21
CA HIS A 274 5.26 44.70 4.87
C HIS A 274 6.71 44.37 4.51
N ASP A 275 7.06 43.13 4.15
CA ASP A 275 8.29 42.88 3.34
C ASP A 275 8.47 41.47 2.72
N LEU A 276 7.42 40.88 2.13
CA LEU A 276 7.60 39.70 1.24
C LEU A 276 7.27 39.99 -0.23
N ASP A 277 6.99 41.25 -0.57
CA ASP A 277 6.57 41.67 -1.92
C ASP A 277 7.77 41.97 -2.85
N GLY A 278 8.98 42.09 -2.30
CA GLY A 278 10.23 42.26 -3.07
C GLY A 278 10.94 40.95 -3.45
N MET A 279 10.47 39.81 -2.93
CA MET A 279 11.04 38.49 -3.21
C MET A 279 10.29 37.84 -4.38
N THR A 280 10.90 37.83 -5.57
CA THR A 280 10.38 37.06 -6.71
C THR A 280 10.18 35.60 -6.28
N GLN A 281 8.91 35.21 -6.18
CA GLN A 281 8.50 33.84 -5.92
C GLN A 281 8.74 32.98 -7.15
N THR A 282 9.10 31.71 -6.94
CA THR A 282 9.30 30.75 -8.02
C THR A 282 7.98 30.50 -8.75
N VAL A 283 7.99 30.65 -10.07
CA VAL A 283 6.79 30.44 -10.89
C VAL A 283 6.49 28.94 -10.99
N LEU A 284 5.28 28.55 -10.61
CA LEU A 284 4.82 27.16 -10.64
C LEU A 284 3.69 26.97 -11.65
N GLN A 285 3.92 26.07 -12.59
CA GLN A 285 2.89 25.59 -13.50
C GLN A 285 2.32 24.25 -13.00
N VAL A 286 1.01 24.23 -12.71
CA VAL A 286 0.31 23.00 -12.31
C VAL A 286 -0.26 22.33 -13.55
N LEU A 287 0.11 21.07 -13.74
CA LEU A 287 -0.34 20.21 -14.82
C LEU A 287 -1.33 19.19 -14.24
N PRO A 288 -2.63 19.30 -14.52
CA PRO A 288 -3.61 18.33 -14.04
C PRO A 288 -3.50 16.99 -14.79
N ASP A 289 -3.95 15.94 -14.10
CA ASP A 289 -4.40 14.67 -14.68
C ASP A 289 -3.43 13.93 -15.63
N CYS A 290 -2.17 13.70 -15.25
CA CYS A 290 -1.35 12.61 -15.84
C CYS A 290 -1.33 12.49 -17.38
N GLY A 291 -1.57 13.57 -18.12
CA GLY A 291 -1.83 13.49 -19.55
C GLY A 291 -3.30 13.51 -19.98
N SER A 292 -4.20 14.23 -19.28
CA SER A 292 -5.44 14.73 -19.87
C SER A 292 -5.04 15.63 -21.05
N SER A 293 -4.89 15.01 -22.22
CA SER A 293 -4.42 15.52 -23.53
C SER A 293 -2.93 15.85 -23.74
N GLN A 294 -2.06 15.99 -22.73
CA GLN A 294 -0.70 16.57 -22.92
C GLN A 294 0.47 15.56 -23.02
N CYS A 295 0.37 14.36 -22.44
CA CYS A 295 1.43 13.34 -22.48
C CYS A 295 0.83 11.91 -22.41
N LYS A 296 1.49 10.91 -23.02
CA LYS A 296 0.94 9.56 -23.23
C LYS A 296 1.18 8.59 -22.08
N SER A 297 2.25 8.80 -21.32
CA SER A 297 2.66 7.97 -20.19
C SER A 297 3.33 8.84 -19.12
N PRO A 298 3.38 8.38 -17.85
CA PRO A 298 4.08 9.12 -16.79
C PRO A 298 5.55 9.41 -17.14
N THR A 299 6.24 8.44 -17.75
CA THR A 299 7.59 8.61 -18.32
C THR A 299 7.66 9.74 -19.36
N ASP A 300 6.74 9.75 -20.32
CA ASP A 300 6.70 10.80 -21.35
C ASP A 300 6.40 12.17 -20.75
N CYS A 301 5.54 12.24 -19.72
CA CYS A 301 5.23 13.48 -19.03
C CYS A 301 6.50 14.08 -18.40
N ILE A 302 7.26 13.28 -17.64
CA ILE A 302 8.48 13.75 -16.99
C ILE A 302 9.53 14.14 -18.03
N ALA A 303 9.67 13.39 -19.12
CA ALA A 303 10.58 13.76 -20.20
C ALA A 303 10.22 15.10 -20.86
N GLN A 304 8.92 15.41 -21.01
CA GLN A 304 8.48 16.70 -21.53
C GLN A 304 8.68 17.84 -20.53
N ILE A 305 8.38 17.60 -19.25
CA ILE A 305 8.58 18.58 -18.18
C ILE A 305 10.06 18.92 -18.05
N ALA A 306 10.93 17.92 -18.02
CA ALA A 306 12.38 18.12 -17.91
C ALA A 306 12.99 18.91 -19.07
N LYS A 307 12.35 18.96 -20.24
CA LYS A 307 12.78 19.81 -21.36
C LYS A 307 12.41 21.28 -21.15
N LYS A 308 11.31 21.56 -20.43
CA LYS A 308 10.70 22.89 -20.30
C LYS A 308 10.95 23.57 -18.96
N PHE A 309 11.19 22.80 -17.89
CA PHE A 309 11.28 23.29 -16.52
C PHE A 309 12.62 22.93 -15.85
N LYS A 310 13.02 23.70 -14.85
CA LYS A 310 14.20 23.47 -14.01
C LYS A 310 13.87 22.60 -12.79
N PHE A 311 12.65 22.73 -12.26
CA PHE A 311 12.21 21.98 -11.08
C PHE A 311 10.96 21.15 -11.37
N LEU A 312 10.93 19.94 -10.83
CA LEU A 312 9.74 19.09 -10.76
C LEU A 312 9.28 19.04 -9.31
N VAL A 313 8.14 19.64 -9.00
CA VAL A 313 7.53 19.53 -7.68
C VAL A 313 6.82 18.19 -7.56
N VAL A 314 7.07 17.49 -6.45
CA VAL A 314 6.52 16.19 -6.11
C VAL A 314 5.96 16.28 -4.69
N ALA A 315 4.68 16.03 -4.49
CA ALA A 315 4.10 15.97 -3.15
C ALA A 315 3.82 14.54 -2.70
N SER A 316 3.51 14.36 -1.41
CA SER A 316 3.36 13.05 -0.75
C SER A 316 2.26 12.14 -1.33
N THR A 317 1.34 12.68 -2.14
CA THR A 317 0.25 11.92 -2.78
C THR A 317 0.24 12.13 -4.29
N PRO A 318 1.23 11.60 -5.03
CA PRO A 318 1.38 11.90 -6.44
C PRO A 318 0.24 11.33 -7.29
N ALA A 319 -0.14 12.07 -8.33
CA ALA A 319 -1.31 11.83 -9.16
C ALA A 319 -1.24 10.61 -10.09
N CYS A 320 -0.04 10.28 -10.57
CA CYS A 320 0.16 9.36 -11.70
C CYS A 320 1.10 8.20 -11.41
N PHE A 321 1.62 8.15 -10.19
CA PHE A 321 2.76 7.33 -9.84
C PHE A 321 2.52 6.67 -8.50
N ASP A 322 2.97 5.42 -8.37
CA ASP A 322 2.83 4.52 -7.23
C ASP A 322 3.38 5.14 -5.93
N SER A 323 4.40 5.98 -6.06
CA SER A 323 5.03 6.69 -4.95
C SER A 323 5.74 7.97 -5.38
N VAL A 324 6.15 8.77 -4.39
CA VAL A 324 7.08 9.91 -4.57
C VAL A 324 8.37 9.43 -5.23
N ASP A 325 8.86 8.25 -4.84
CA ASP A 325 10.12 7.71 -5.33
C ASP A 325 10.08 7.42 -6.82
N GLU A 326 8.98 6.91 -7.35
CA GLU A 326 8.84 6.62 -8.78
C GLU A 326 9.01 7.90 -9.63
N LEU A 327 8.36 8.99 -9.20
CA LEU A 327 8.50 10.32 -9.81
C LEU A 327 9.95 10.82 -9.77
N VAL A 328 10.58 10.71 -8.60
CA VAL A 328 11.96 11.15 -8.39
C VAL A 328 12.94 10.32 -9.24
N TYR A 329 12.76 9.00 -9.27
CA TYR A 329 13.58 8.09 -10.08
C TYR A 329 13.40 8.32 -11.58
N GLU A 330 12.21 8.72 -12.03
CA GLU A 330 12.01 9.10 -13.42
C GLU A 330 12.68 10.44 -13.72
N ALA A 331 12.53 11.42 -12.83
CA ALA A 331 13.18 12.72 -12.95
C ALA A 331 14.72 12.61 -12.99
N PHE A 332 15.31 11.66 -12.26
CA PHE A 332 16.74 11.38 -12.27
C PHE A 332 17.30 10.95 -13.63
N LYS A 333 16.47 10.47 -14.55
CA LYS A 333 16.89 10.21 -15.94
C LYS A 333 17.13 11.49 -16.75
N HIS A 334 16.78 12.65 -16.20
CA HIS A 334 16.83 13.95 -16.89
C HIS A 334 17.59 15.03 -16.10
N ASP A 335 17.74 16.21 -16.71
CA ASP A 335 18.40 17.38 -16.13
C ASP A 335 17.41 18.31 -15.40
N ILE A 336 16.62 17.73 -14.50
CA ILE A 336 15.61 18.42 -13.71
C ILE A 336 15.83 18.07 -12.24
N ILE A 337 15.66 19.04 -11.34
CA ILE A 337 15.81 18.82 -9.90
C ILE A 337 14.43 18.55 -9.29
N PRO A 338 14.21 17.37 -8.66
CA PRO A 338 12.98 17.10 -7.92
C PRO A 338 12.92 17.94 -6.63
N VAL A 339 11.76 18.54 -6.38
CA VAL A 339 11.42 19.27 -5.16
C VAL A 339 10.34 18.48 -4.43
N VAL A 340 10.72 17.80 -3.36
CA VAL A 340 9.85 16.92 -2.59
C VAL A 340 9.19 17.71 -1.46
N LEU A 341 7.87 17.89 -1.55
CA LEU A 341 7.03 18.48 -0.52
C LEU A 341 6.56 17.36 0.42
N ALA A 342 7.35 17.09 1.45
CA ALA A 342 7.12 16.02 2.41
C ALA A 342 7.07 16.54 3.85
N SER A 343 6.39 15.77 4.70
CA SER A 343 6.35 15.97 6.15
C SER A 343 7.75 15.78 6.75
N PRO A 344 8.16 16.56 7.77
CA PRO A 344 9.46 16.43 8.42
C PRO A 344 9.78 15.02 8.95
N ASN A 345 8.76 14.18 9.16
CA ASN A 345 8.91 12.81 9.64
C ASN A 345 9.28 11.80 8.53
N ILE A 346 9.30 12.25 7.27
CA ILE A 346 9.67 11.43 6.12
C ILE A 346 11.11 11.79 5.75
N THR A 347 12.00 10.80 5.76
CA THR A 347 13.37 10.98 5.25
C THR A 347 13.43 10.42 3.84
N PRO A 348 13.59 11.25 2.78
CA PRO A 348 13.73 10.75 1.42
C PRO A 348 15.03 9.93 1.31
N ILE A 349 14.94 8.68 0.86
CA ILE A 349 16.10 7.80 0.68
C ILE A 349 16.71 8.07 -0.69
N PHE A 350 17.36 9.23 -0.83
CA PHE A 350 18.05 9.64 -2.07
C PHE A 350 19.46 10.14 -1.77
N PRO A 351 20.39 10.06 -2.73
CA PRO A 351 21.73 10.60 -2.56
C PRO A 351 21.72 12.07 -2.08
N PRO A 352 22.62 12.47 -1.19
CA PRO A 352 22.70 13.86 -0.75
C PRO A 352 22.83 14.83 -1.93
N LYS A 353 22.09 15.94 -1.87
CA LYS A 353 21.99 16.94 -2.96
C LYS A 353 21.50 16.38 -4.31
N SER A 354 20.72 15.29 -4.33
CA SER A 354 20.02 14.87 -5.56
C SER A 354 18.60 15.45 -5.68
N VAL A 355 18.00 15.82 -4.55
CA VAL A 355 16.66 16.42 -4.45
C VAL A 355 16.70 17.64 -3.54
N ILE A 356 15.68 18.48 -3.63
CA ILE A 356 15.38 19.53 -2.65
C ILE A 356 14.22 19.02 -1.80
N SER A 357 14.43 18.83 -0.50
CA SER A 357 13.38 18.38 0.42
C SER A 357 12.95 19.51 1.36
N THR A 358 11.64 19.64 1.59
CA THR A 358 11.10 20.55 2.62
C THR A 358 11.39 20.07 4.05
N THR A 359 11.81 18.82 4.21
CA THR A 359 12.12 18.21 5.51
C THR A 359 13.45 18.67 6.08
N ASP A 360 14.44 18.92 5.22
CA ASP A 360 15.80 19.27 5.64
C ASP A 360 15.89 20.65 6.28
N LYS A 361 15.12 21.61 5.75
CA LYS A 361 15.06 23.00 6.24
C LYS A 361 13.66 23.58 6.01
N PRO A 362 12.69 23.29 6.89
CA PRO A 362 11.35 23.85 6.79
C PRO A 362 11.38 25.38 6.66
N GLY A 363 10.57 25.94 5.76
CA GLY A 363 10.47 27.38 5.52
C GLY A 363 11.61 28.00 4.70
N HIS A 364 12.63 27.22 4.30
CA HIS A 364 13.77 27.74 3.53
C HIS A 364 13.71 27.42 2.03
N LEU A 365 12.65 26.72 1.58
CA LEU A 365 12.50 26.30 0.19
C LEU A 365 12.66 27.47 -0.79
N GLN A 366 12.06 28.63 -0.50
CA GLN A 366 12.15 29.81 -1.37
C GLN A 366 13.58 30.32 -1.55
N ALA A 367 14.36 30.35 -0.47
CA ALA A 367 15.75 30.81 -0.51
C ALA A 367 16.63 29.86 -1.34
N VAL A 368 16.41 28.54 -1.18
CA VAL A 368 17.13 27.51 -1.94
C VAL A 368 16.80 27.61 -3.43
N LEU A 369 15.50 27.66 -3.78
CA LEU A 369 15.08 27.77 -5.18
C LEU A 369 15.64 29.04 -5.85
N ARG A 370 15.62 30.19 -5.15
CA ARG A 370 16.19 31.43 -5.67
C ARG A 370 17.69 31.32 -5.92
N ALA A 371 18.44 30.76 -4.97
CA ALA A 371 19.88 30.60 -5.13
C ALA A 371 20.20 29.76 -6.38
N LEU A 372 19.46 28.68 -6.60
CA LEU A 372 19.62 27.80 -7.77
C LEU A 372 19.16 28.44 -9.09
N LEU A 373 18.16 29.32 -9.05
CA LEU A 373 17.72 30.06 -10.25
C LEU A 373 18.74 31.11 -10.68
N ASN A 374 19.47 31.69 -9.73
CA ASN A 374 20.44 32.75 -9.97
C ASN A 374 21.86 32.23 -10.27
N ASP A 375 22.20 31.03 -9.80
CA ASP A 375 23.53 30.44 -9.94
C ASP A 375 23.46 29.10 -10.69
N ALA A 376 23.95 29.11 -11.93
CA ALA A 376 23.97 27.93 -12.79
C ALA A 376 24.93 26.83 -12.27
N GLU A 377 26.05 27.19 -11.64
CA GLU A 377 26.99 26.22 -11.09
C GLU A 377 26.40 25.55 -9.85
N MET A 378 25.68 26.31 -9.02
CA MET A 378 24.95 25.76 -7.89
C MET A 378 23.85 24.80 -8.34
N TYR A 379 23.09 25.15 -9.38
CA TYR A 379 22.10 24.24 -9.99
C TYR A 379 22.75 22.97 -10.52
N GLU A 380 23.87 23.07 -11.23
CA GLU A 380 24.59 21.92 -11.78
C GLU A 380 25.12 20.98 -10.70
N SER A 381 25.49 21.51 -9.54
CA SER A 381 26.02 20.70 -8.44
C SER A 381 25.04 19.63 -7.94
N TYR A 382 23.73 19.80 -8.17
CA TYR A 382 22.69 18.81 -7.83
C TYR A 382 22.68 17.57 -8.74
N PHE A 383 23.55 17.52 -9.75
CA PHE A 383 23.69 16.36 -10.64
C PHE A 383 24.99 15.58 -10.40
N ASN A 384 25.88 16.08 -9.52
CA ASN A 384 27.17 15.45 -9.24
C ASN A 384 27.03 14.04 -8.66
N TRP A 385 25.94 13.75 -7.95
CA TRP A 385 25.65 12.42 -7.42
C TRP A 385 25.57 11.36 -8.53
N LYS A 386 25.21 11.73 -9.77
CA LYS A 386 25.12 10.79 -10.91
C LYS A 386 26.48 10.22 -11.33
N GLN A 387 27.58 10.86 -10.95
CA GLN A 387 28.93 10.33 -11.15
C GLN A 387 29.29 9.29 -10.09
N LYS A 388 28.73 9.44 -8.88
CA LYS A 388 29.03 8.59 -7.72
C LYS A 388 28.13 7.38 -7.63
N PHE A 389 26.88 7.51 -8.07
CA PHE A 389 25.87 6.46 -7.93
C PHE A 389 25.20 6.14 -9.25
N ARG A 390 24.92 4.85 -9.44
CA ARG A 390 24.01 4.37 -10.48
C ARG A 390 22.71 3.94 -9.80
N VAL A 391 21.60 4.24 -10.47
CA VAL A 391 20.28 3.77 -10.05
C VAL A 391 20.05 2.38 -10.65
N VAL A 392 19.76 1.39 -9.81
CA VAL A 392 19.47 0.01 -10.22
C VAL A 392 18.08 -0.41 -9.77
N THR A 393 17.43 -1.26 -10.55
CA THR A 393 16.21 -1.94 -10.11
C THR A 393 16.56 -2.92 -8.99
N LEU A 394 15.71 -3.02 -7.97
CA LEU A 394 15.86 -4.09 -6.99
C LEU A 394 15.73 -5.45 -7.68
N GLU A 395 16.63 -6.38 -7.37
CA GLU A 395 16.57 -7.73 -7.92
C GLU A 395 15.30 -8.48 -7.45
N HIS A 396 14.85 -8.24 -6.21
CA HIS A 396 13.65 -8.86 -5.65
C HIS A 396 12.83 -7.91 -4.77
N GLU A 397 11.57 -7.68 -5.14
CA GLU A 397 10.62 -6.82 -4.39
C GLU A 397 10.33 -7.33 -2.98
N LEU A 398 10.56 -8.62 -2.70
CA LEU A 398 10.38 -9.26 -1.40
C LEU A 398 11.54 -9.01 -0.43
N CYS A 399 12.63 -8.38 -0.86
CA CYS A 399 13.78 -8.13 0.00
C CYS A 399 13.44 -7.31 1.25
N PRO A 400 12.74 -6.16 1.15
CA PRO A 400 12.32 -5.41 2.34
C PRO A 400 11.48 -6.25 3.32
N LEU A 401 10.64 -7.16 2.81
CA LEU A 401 9.88 -8.08 3.66
C LEU A 401 10.79 -9.11 4.33
N CYS A 402 11.74 -9.68 3.58
CA CYS A 402 12.73 -10.61 4.10
C CYS A 402 13.53 -9.99 5.26
N GLN A 403 14.01 -8.76 5.09
CA GLN A 403 14.70 -8.00 6.12
C GLN A 403 13.79 -7.74 7.33
N ALA A 404 12.56 -7.27 7.10
CA ALA A 404 11.60 -7.02 8.18
C ALA A 404 11.32 -8.26 9.04
N ILE A 405 11.17 -9.45 8.43
CA ILE A 405 10.97 -10.72 9.15
C ILE A 405 12.18 -11.08 10.03
N GLN A 406 13.40 -10.76 9.58
CA GLN A 406 14.62 -11.05 10.35
C GLN A 406 14.83 -10.07 11.49
N GLU A 407 14.58 -8.78 11.25
CA GLU A 407 14.78 -7.69 12.21
C GLU A 407 13.68 -7.64 13.27
N GLN A 408 12.45 -8.01 12.93
CA GLN A 408 11.32 -8.06 13.84
C GLN A 408 10.91 -9.51 14.11
N PRO A 409 11.32 -10.13 15.24
CA PRO A 409 10.72 -11.38 15.65
C PRO A 409 9.21 -11.17 15.80
N ALA A 410 8.43 -12.17 15.36
CA ALA A 410 6.97 -12.14 15.29
C ALA A 410 6.31 -11.95 16.67
N LEU A 411 6.30 -10.72 17.22
CA LEU A 411 5.61 -10.36 18.46
C LEU A 411 5.09 -8.90 18.50
N GLN A 412 5.31 -8.09 17.48
CA GLN A 412 4.56 -6.83 17.30
C GLN A 412 3.68 -6.96 16.07
N ALA A 413 2.55 -7.66 16.23
CA ALA A 413 1.41 -7.41 15.36
C ALA A 413 1.17 -5.89 15.40
N SER A 414 1.39 -5.21 14.28
CA SER A 414 0.95 -3.82 14.16
C SER A 414 -0.52 -3.79 14.59
N PRO A 415 -0.92 -2.90 15.52
CA PRO A 415 -2.24 -2.95 16.13
C PRO A 415 -3.29 -2.97 15.02
N SER A 416 -4.01 -4.10 14.91
CA SER A 416 -5.23 -4.26 14.10
C SER A 416 -5.29 -3.36 12.87
N LEU A 417 -4.42 -3.63 11.88
CA LEU A 417 -4.46 -2.85 10.65
C LEU A 417 -5.74 -3.21 9.89
N ASP A 418 -6.69 -2.28 9.83
CA ASP A 418 -7.75 -2.37 8.84
C ASP A 418 -7.13 -2.09 7.47
N TYR A 419 -6.75 -3.17 6.76
CA TYR A 419 -6.14 -3.07 5.43
C TYR A 419 -7.06 -2.33 4.44
N ARG A 420 -8.38 -2.39 4.65
CA ARG A 420 -9.36 -1.66 3.82
C ARG A 420 -9.32 -0.18 4.13
N GLU A 421 -9.31 0.20 5.41
CA GLU A 421 -9.11 1.61 5.77
C GLU A 421 -7.77 2.12 5.23
N TRP A 422 -6.69 1.36 5.40
CA TRP A 422 -5.37 1.70 4.86
C TRP A 422 -5.38 1.86 3.33
N TRP A 423 -6.06 0.96 2.62
CA TRP A 423 -6.27 1.04 1.17
C TRP A 423 -7.06 2.29 0.77
N GLU A 424 -8.19 2.55 1.44
CA GLU A 424 -9.08 3.68 1.18
C GLU A 424 -8.50 5.04 1.63
N ARG A 425 -7.58 5.06 2.60
CA ARG A 425 -7.05 6.30 3.21
C ARG A 425 -6.36 7.21 2.19
N ARG A 426 -5.73 6.65 1.16
CA ARG A 426 -5.11 7.45 0.07
C ARG A 426 -6.13 8.26 -0.73
N ILE A 427 -7.41 7.87 -0.70
CA ILE A 427 -8.51 8.55 -1.40
C ILE A 427 -9.14 9.63 -0.48
N ARG A 428 -8.92 9.55 0.83
CA ARG A 428 -9.35 10.57 1.80
C ARG A 428 -8.26 11.62 1.94
N CYS A 429 -8.27 12.60 1.02
CA CYS A 429 -7.34 13.73 0.90
C CYS A 429 -7.00 14.53 2.17
N ARG A 430 -7.62 14.32 3.33
CA ARG A 430 -7.58 15.27 4.46
C ARG A 430 -6.46 15.05 5.48
N ALA A 431 -5.55 14.09 5.28
CA ALA A 431 -4.65 13.67 6.36
C ALA A 431 -3.39 14.53 6.56
N GLU A 432 -2.84 15.15 5.51
CA GLU A 432 -1.56 15.90 5.61
C GLU A 432 -1.55 17.21 4.81
N PRO A 433 -0.99 18.31 5.36
CA PRO A 433 -0.86 19.58 4.65
C PRO A 433 0.23 19.51 3.57
N LEU A 434 0.17 20.42 2.59
CA LEU A 434 1.25 20.60 1.60
C LEU A 434 2.32 21.53 2.19
N PHE A 435 3.41 20.93 2.67
CA PHE A 435 4.52 21.67 3.31
C PHE A 435 5.20 22.64 2.33
N ASP A 436 5.44 23.87 2.79
CA ASP A 436 6.11 24.96 2.05
C ASP A 436 5.55 25.29 0.64
N VAL A 437 4.36 24.79 0.28
CA VAL A 437 3.72 25.06 -1.03
C VAL A 437 3.50 26.56 -1.27
N ARG A 438 3.39 27.31 -0.18
CA ARG A 438 3.33 28.77 -0.09
C ARG A 438 4.54 29.45 -0.77
N THR A 439 5.66 28.77 -0.96
CA THR A 439 6.85 29.30 -1.66
C THR A 439 6.59 29.65 -3.12
N PHE A 440 5.64 28.97 -3.76
CA PHE A 440 5.41 29.07 -5.19
C PHE A 440 4.35 30.13 -5.53
N ARG A 441 4.62 30.92 -6.56
CA ARG A 441 3.62 31.75 -7.22
C ARG A 441 2.95 30.93 -8.30
N LYS A 442 1.63 30.78 -8.20
CA LYS A 442 0.85 30.15 -9.25
C LYS A 442 0.67 31.13 -10.39
N ASP A 443 1.30 30.86 -11.54
CA ASP A 443 0.92 31.56 -12.76
C ASP A 443 -0.31 30.88 -13.38
N SER A 444 -1.20 31.73 -13.85
CA SER A 444 -2.48 31.46 -14.53
C SER A 444 -2.71 29.98 -14.90
N LEU A 445 -3.71 29.38 -14.25
CA LEU A 445 -4.41 28.20 -14.76
C LEU A 445 -4.86 28.48 -16.21
N PRO A 446 -4.79 27.52 -17.13
CA PRO A 446 -5.64 27.57 -18.31
C PRO A 446 -7.13 27.56 -17.91
#